data_AF-A0AAP5JZ69-F1
#
_entry.id   AF-A0AAP5JZ69-F1
#
_cell.length_a   1.000
_cell.length_b   1.000
_cell.length_c   1.000
_cell.angle_alpha   90.00
_cell.angle_beta   90.00
_cell.angle_gamma   90.00
#
_symmetry.space_group_name_H-M   'P 1'
#
loop_
_entity.id
_entity.type
_entity.pdbx_description
1 polymer ?
#
loop_
_entity_poly.entity_id
_entity_poly.type
_entity_poly.pdbx_seq_one_letter_code
_entity_poly.pdbx_strand_id
1 'polypeptide(L)'
;MSKTKNSVRQISLPASMVDLLKKYRVHYLQEKMKLLDRWDEGNEEKREFVFSNPDGKPIYFSRPTKWWIAFLEKNNLRKIRFHDLRHTSATLLINQGVHAKIISVRLGHADISTTMNVYRHALWSADKIAAEKFDHLLKNSNELSTDCRPNPQKRSTMSIKMQSKDIPIKSREIRLYNKSPLTGFLLSHEGVL
;
A
#
# COMPACT_ATOMS: atom_id res chain seq x y z
N MET A 1 13.81 -21.40 -13.40
CA MET A 1 12.36 -21.35 -13.09
C MET A 1 11.77 -20.09 -13.67
N SER A 2 10.97 -20.19 -14.72
CA SER A 2 10.29 -19.03 -15.33
C SER A 2 9.18 -18.54 -14.41
N LYS A 3 9.30 -17.29 -13.94
CA LYS A 3 8.18 -16.61 -13.27
C LYS A 3 7.11 -16.34 -14.32
N THR A 4 5.92 -16.90 -14.15
CA THR A 4 4.77 -16.60 -15.01
C THR A 4 4.44 -15.12 -14.97
N LYS A 5 3.81 -14.57 -16.03
CA LYS A 5 3.45 -13.14 -16.12
C LYS A 5 2.68 -12.62 -14.89
N ASN A 6 1.91 -13.49 -14.23
CA ASN A 6 1.16 -13.19 -12.99
C ASN A 6 2.03 -13.01 -11.72
N SER A 7 3.33 -13.32 -11.78
CA SER A 7 4.23 -13.18 -10.62
C SER A 7 4.59 -11.73 -10.31
N VAL A 8 4.63 -10.87 -11.35
CA VAL A 8 4.96 -9.44 -11.22
C VAL A 8 3.68 -8.67 -10.89
N ARG A 9 3.72 -7.87 -9.82
CA ARG A 9 2.58 -7.06 -9.37
C ARG A 9 3.02 -5.76 -8.73
N GLN A 10 2.20 -4.74 -8.92
CA GLN A 10 2.37 -3.44 -8.26
C GLN A 10 1.53 -3.43 -6.98
N ILE A 11 2.14 -2.93 -5.89
CA ILE A 11 1.46 -2.76 -4.60
C ILE A 11 1.64 -1.32 -4.13
N SER A 12 0.54 -0.71 -3.70
CA SER A 12 0.57 0.61 -3.05
C SER A 12 1.08 0.44 -1.61
N LEU A 13 2.03 1.29 -1.22
CA LEU A 13 2.62 1.33 0.12
C LEU A 13 2.10 2.55 0.90
N PRO A 14 1.78 2.41 2.20
CA PRO A 14 1.45 3.55 3.05
C PRO A 14 2.62 4.54 3.15
N ALA A 15 2.31 5.84 3.26
CA ALA A 15 3.32 6.90 3.39
C ALA A 15 4.28 6.65 4.57
N SER A 16 3.73 6.23 5.73
CA SER A 16 4.53 5.88 6.91
C SER A 16 5.54 4.76 6.66
N MET A 17 5.21 3.80 5.81
CA MET A 17 6.11 2.72 5.41
C MET A 17 7.20 3.21 4.45
N VAL A 18 6.85 4.14 3.54
CA VAL A 18 7.83 4.78 2.66
C VAL A 18 8.85 5.58 3.48
N ASP A 19 8.40 6.31 4.49
CA ASP A 19 9.30 7.07 5.37
C ASP A 19 10.21 6.14 6.19
N LEU A 20 9.70 5.01 6.65
CA LEU A 20 10.50 3.98 7.30
C LEU A 20 11.58 3.42 6.35
N LEU A 21 11.21 3.13 5.10
CA LEU A 21 12.16 2.64 4.08
C LEU A 21 13.23 3.67 3.75
N LYS A 22 12.90 4.96 3.71
CA LYS A 22 13.88 6.05 3.54
C LYS A 22 14.87 6.09 4.69
N LYS A 23 14.39 6.03 5.94
CA LYS A 23 15.26 5.97 7.14
C LYS A 23 16.18 4.74 7.09
N TYR A 24 15.62 3.60 6.72
CA TYR A 24 16.39 2.38 6.55
C TYR A 24 17.45 2.49 5.44
N ARG A 25 17.14 3.15 4.31
CA ARG A 25 18.11 3.39 3.23
C ARG A 25 19.28 4.24 3.69
N VAL A 26 19.07 5.26 4.52
CA VAL A 26 20.17 6.06 5.09
C VAL A 26 21.08 5.19 5.95
N HIS A 27 20.51 4.41 6.87
CA HIS A 27 21.28 3.48 7.70
C HIS A 27 22.06 2.46 6.84
N TYR A 28 21.42 1.90 5.82
CA TYR A 28 22.04 0.98 4.87
C TYR A 28 23.26 1.59 4.17
N LEU A 29 23.15 2.83 3.70
CA LEU A 29 24.27 3.52 3.04
C LEU A 29 25.42 3.78 4.01
N GLN A 30 25.13 4.11 5.26
CA GLN A 30 26.16 4.27 6.30
C GLN A 30 26.92 2.97 6.54
N GLU A 31 26.22 1.83 6.61
CA GLU A 31 26.86 0.52 6.76
C GLU A 31 27.69 0.17 5.52
N LYS A 32 27.17 0.41 4.32
CA LYS A 32 27.90 0.20 3.05
C LYS A 32 29.21 1.00 3.01
N MET A 33 29.20 2.27 3.43
CA MET A 33 30.39 3.12 3.45
C MET A 33 31.49 2.59 4.38
N LYS A 34 31.13 1.90 5.48
CA LYS A 34 32.10 1.29 6.40
C LYS A 34 32.83 0.08 5.79
N LEU A 35 32.28 -0.50 4.72
CA LEU A 35 32.74 -1.77 4.17
C LEU A 35 33.65 -1.62 2.93
N LEU A 36 33.83 -0.39 2.42
CA LEU A 36 34.73 -0.04 1.30
C LEU A 36 34.79 -1.15 0.23
N ASP A 37 35.95 -1.79 0.05
CA ASP A 37 36.26 -2.77 -1.01
C ASP A 37 35.63 -4.16 -0.79
N ARG A 38 35.02 -4.42 0.37
CA ARG A 38 34.39 -5.72 0.67
C ARG A 38 32.91 -5.77 0.28
N TRP A 39 32.40 -4.70 -0.28
CA TRP A 39 31.02 -4.63 -0.72
C TRP A 39 30.84 -5.31 -2.08
N ASP A 40 29.97 -6.33 -2.13
CA ASP A 40 29.54 -6.91 -3.40
C ASP A 40 28.61 -5.91 -4.11
N GLU A 41 29.08 -5.28 -5.19
CA GLU A 41 28.29 -4.35 -6.03
C GLU A 41 27.07 -5.00 -6.69
N GLY A 42 26.86 -6.30 -6.46
CA GLY A 42 25.82 -7.11 -7.05
C GLY A 42 26.39 -7.98 -8.16
N ASN A 43 25.57 -8.92 -8.61
CA ASN A 43 25.81 -9.70 -9.81
C ASN A 43 26.07 -8.79 -11.05
N GLU A 44 26.48 -9.38 -12.18
CA GLU A 44 26.84 -8.70 -13.45
C GLU A 44 25.87 -7.59 -13.90
N GLU A 45 24.61 -7.61 -13.43
CA GLU A 45 23.57 -6.62 -13.68
C GLU A 45 23.49 -5.46 -12.66
N LYS A 46 24.45 -5.34 -11.72
CA LYS A 46 24.53 -4.30 -10.66
C LYS A 46 23.24 -4.11 -9.86
N ARG A 47 22.58 -5.22 -9.48
CA ARG A 47 21.34 -5.16 -8.71
C ARG A 47 21.62 -4.96 -7.22
N GLU A 48 21.20 -3.83 -6.67
CA GLU A 48 21.21 -3.61 -5.21
C GLU A 48 19.99 -4.24 -4.54
N PHE A 49 20.22 -5.01 -3.47
CA PHE A 49 19.16 -5.58 -2.65
C PHE A 49 18.81 -4.62 -1.50
N VAL A 50 17.50 -4.35 -1.34
CA VAL A 50 17.00 -3.57 -0.19
C VAL A 50 17.36 -4.28 1.12
N PHE A 51 17.12 -5.58 1.21
CA PHE A 51 17.50 -6.40 2.34
C PHE A 51 18.68 -7.29 1.95
N SER A 52 19.88 -6.85 2.30
CA SER A 52 21.13 -7.56 2.06
C SER A 52 21.79 -7.97 3.37
N ASN A 53 22.72 -8.92 3.26
CA ASN A 53 23.74 -9.11 4.27
C ASN A 53 24.68 -7.88 4.31
N PRO A 54 25.51 -7.73 5.35
CA PRO A 54 26.48 -6.65 5.44
C PRO A 54 27.42 -6.60 4.22
N ASP A 55 27.76 -7.74 3.61
CA ASP A 55 28.61 -7.81 2.42
C ASP A 55 27.89 -7.47 1.09
N GLY A 56 26.64 -7.01 1.13
CA GLY A 56 25.86 -6.62 -0.06
C GLY A 56 25.12 -7.76 -0.75
N LYS A 57 25.41 -9.01 -0.38
CA LYS A 57 24.77 -10.20 -0.94
C LYS A 57 23.32 -10.35 -0.50
N PRO A 58 22.45 -11.00 -1.30
CA PRO A 58 21.08 -11.25 -0.91
C PRO A 58 21.01 -12.11 0.35
N ILE A 59 20.06 -11.78 1.23
CA ILE A 59 19.77 -12.61 2.40
C ILE A 59 19.22 -13.95 1.93
N TYR A 60 19.77 -15.04 2.48
CA TYR A 60 19.28 -16.39 2.20
C TYR A 60 17.84 -16.57 2.70
N PHE A 61 16.99 -17.23 1.92
CA PHE A 61 15.53 -17.28 2.13
C PHE A 61 15.10 -17.84 3.50
N SER A 62 15.92 -18.68 4.14
CA SER A 62 15.60 -19.24 5.46
C SER A 62 15.93 -18.31 6.63
N ARG A 63 16.74 -17.26 6.41
CA ARG A 63 17.16 -16.34 7.49
C ARG A 63 15.99 -15.58 8.11
N PRO A 64 15.05 -15.00 7.36
CA PRO A 64 13.87 -14.35 7.95
C PRO A 64 13.08 -15.28 8.87
N THR A 65 12.90 -16.55 8.48
CA THR A 65 12.22 -17.55 9.33
C THR A 65 12.99 -17.81 10.62
N LYS A 66 14.32 -17.95 10.56
CA LYS A 66 15.14 -18.13 11.76
C LYS A 66 15.11 -16.91 12.68
N TRP A 67 15.25 -15.70 12.13
CA TRP A 67 15.14 -14.45 12.89
C TRP A 67 13.78 -14.29 13.54
N TRP A 68 12.72 -14.70 12.84
CA TRP A 68 11.36 -14.67 13.37
C TRP A 68 11.18 -15.61 14.57
N ILE A 69 11.65 -16.86 14.46
CA ILE A 69 11.58 -17.82 15.57
C ILE A 69 12.36 -17.29 16.79
N ALA A 70 13.58 -16.82 16.58
CA ALA A 70 14.40 -16.23 17.65
C ALA A 70 13.73 -15.00 18.28
N PHE A 71 13.07 -14.16 17.48
CA PHE A 71 12.31 -13.02 17.97
C PHE A 71 11.13 -13.46 18.84
N LEU A 72 10.36 -14.49 18.43
CA LEU A 72 9.24 -14.99 19.23
C LEU A 72 9.72 -15.57 20.56
N GLU A 73 10.81 -16.34 20.55
CA GLU A 73 11.39 -16.94 21.76
C GLU A 73 11.92 -15.87 22.71
N LYS A 74 12.65 -14.87 22.20
CA LYS A 74 13.17 -13.75 22.99
C LYS A 74 12.07 -12.94 23.68
N ASN A 75 10.88 -12.86 23.08
CA ASN A 75 9.76 -12.08 23.61
C ASN A 75 8.68 -12.94 24.29
N ASN A 76 8.93 -14.23 24.52
CA ASN A 76 7.95 -15.17 25.11
C ASN A 76 6.59 -15.18 24.39
N LEU A 77 6.61 -15.06 23.06
CA LEU A 77 5.40 -15.04 22.25
C LEU A 77 5.04 -16.45 21.76
N ARG A 78 3.74 -16.66 21.48
CA ARG A 78 3.26 -17.91 20.88
C ARG A 78 4.00 -18.21 19.58
N LYS A 79 4.43 -19.46 19.41
CA LYS A 79 5.05 -19.94 18.18
C LYS A 79 4.07 -19.87 17.01
N ILE A 80 4.32 -18.94 16.09
CA ILE A 80 3.61 -18.81 14.82
C ILE A 80 4.62 -18.76 13.68
N ARG A 81 4.25 -19.24 12.50
CA ARG A 81 5.16 -19.27 11.35
C ARG A 81 5.30 -17.88 10.75
N PHE A 82 6.41 -17.62 10.08
CA PHE A 82 6.63 -16.35 9.41
C PHE A 82 5.57 -16.05 8.33
N HIS A 83 5.11 -17.08 7.59
CA HIS A 83 4.05 -16.93 6.59
C HIS A 83 2.70 -16.55 7.23
N ASP A 84 2.50 -16.82 8.52
CA ASP A 84 1.25 -16.47 9.20
C ASP A 84 1.09 -14.94 9.32
N LEU A 85 2.18 -14.16 9.27
CA LEU A 85 2.12 -12.69 9.16
C LEU A 85 1.37 -12.24 7.91
N ARG A 86 1.57 -12.94 6.78
CA ARG A 86 0.85 -12.67 5.54
C ARG A 86 -0.64 -12.95 5.70
N HIS A 87 -0.98 -14.03 6.40
CA HIS A 87 -2.37 -14.36 6.72
C HIS A 87 -2.99 -13.32 7.65
N THR A 88 -2.28 -12.88 8.70
CA THR A 88 -2.75 -11.82 9.60
C THR A 88 -3.00 -10.52 8.84
N SER A 89 -2.11 -10.11 7.95
CA SER A 89 -2.32 -8.89 7.13
C SER A 89 -3.59 -8.98 6.27
N ALA A 90 -3.87 -10.14 5.68
CA ALA A 90 -5.07 -10.35 4.88
C ALA A 90 -6.34 -10.30 5.73
N THR A 91 -6.35 -11.02 6.87
CA THR A 91 -7.46 -11.01 7.83
C THR A 91 -7.76 -9.60 8.34
N LEU A 92 -6.73 -8.81 8.67
CA LEU A 92 -6.90 -7.42 9.10
C LEU A 92 -7.57 -6.58 8.01
N LEU A 93 -7.16 -6.71 6.75
CA LEU A 93 -7.79 -5.97 5.65
C LEU A 93 -9.25 -6.40 5.40
N ILE A 94 -9.56 -7.69 5.53
CA ILE A 94 -10.94 -8.19 5.44
C ILE A 94 -11.81 -7.59 6.54
N ASN A 95 -11.31 -7.60 7.78
CA ASN A 95 -12.03 -7.05 8.92
C ASN A 95 -12.25 -5.52 8.79
N GLN A 96 -11.39 -4.82 8.05
CA GLN A 96 -11.59 -3.40 7.69
C GLN A 96 -12.52 -3.19 6.49
N GLY A 97 -13.16 -4.25 5.98
CA GLY A 97 -14.11 -4.19 4.88
C GLY A 97 -13.50 -4.12 3.49
N VAL A 98 -12.20 -4.41 3.34
CA VAL A 98 -11.56 -4.43 2.02
C VAL A 98 -12.01 -5.67 1.23
N HIS A 99 -12.43 -5.45 0.00
CA HIS A 99 -12.97 -6.51 -0.85
C HIS A 99 -11.95 -7.64 -1.11
N ALA A 100 -12.39 -8.89 -0.99
CA ALA A 100 -11.53 -10.08 -1.09
C ALA A 100 -10.74 -10.16 -2.42
N LYS A 101 -11.31 -9.66 -3.53
CA LYS A 101 -10.60 -9.55 -4.83
C LYS A 101 -9.35 -8.69 -4.74
N ILE A 102 -9.43 -7.52 -4.09
CA ILE A 102 -8.32 -6.57 -3.95
C ILE A 102 -7.20 -7.21 -3.13
N ILE A 103 -7.58 -7.89 -2.05
CA ILE A 103 -6.65 -8.60 -1.17
C ILE A 103 -5.98 -9.76 -1.93
N SER A 104 -6.74 -10.56 -2.68
CA SER A 104 -6.24 -11.65 -3.51
C SER A 104 -5.19 -11.17 -4.53
N VAL A 105 -5.44 -10.05 -5.21
CA VAL A 105 -4.47 -9.43 -6.15
C VAL A 105 -3.22 -8.94 -5.41
N ARG A 106 -3.38 -8.27 -4.27
CA ARG A 106 -2.25 -7.81 -3.44
C ARG A 106 -1.37 -8.99 -2.97
N LEU A 107 -2.01 -10.10 -2.62
CA LEU A 107 -1.35 -11.35 -2.25
C LEU A 107 -0.90 -12.18 -3.46
N GLY A 108 -1.20 -11.79 -4.70
CA GLY A 108 -0.81 -12.56 -5.88
C GLY A 108 -1.31 -14.01 -5.89
N HIS A 109 -2.48 -14.28 -5.32
CA HIS A 109 -3.14 -15.58 -5.50
C HIS A 109 -3.70 -15.65 -6.92
N ALA A 110 -3.43 -16.76 -7.61
CA ALA A 110 -3.96 -16.97 -8.97
C ALA A 110 -5.49 -17.09 -8.97
N ASP A 111 -6.05 -17.65 -7.89
CA ASP A 111 -7.49 -17.80 -7.69
C ASP A 111 -7.96 -17.06 -6.42
N ILE A 112 -9.12 -16.42 -6.53
CA ILE A 112 -9.82 -15.78 -5.42
C ILE A 112 -10.34 -16.84 -4.46
N SER A 113 -10.72 -18.03 -4.96
CA SER A 113 -11.25 -19.13 -4.15
C SER A 113 -10.30 -19.51 -3.01
N THR A 114 -8.98 -19.46 -3.24
CA THR A 114 -7.95 -19.69 -2.24
C THR A 114 -8.05 -18.66 -1.11
N THR A 115 -8.27 -17.39 -1.44
CA THR A 115 -8.44 -16.31 -0.46
C THR A 115 -9.74 -16.46 0.31
N MET A 116 -10.84 -16.77 -0.39
CA MET A 116 -12.16 -16.96 0.20
C MET A 116 -12.18 -18.13 1.19
N ASN A 117 -11.52 -19.24 0.83
CA ASN A 117 -11.45 -20.44 1.68
C ASN A 117 -10.51 -20.26 2.87
N VAL A 118 -9.34 -19.65 2.67
CA VAL A 118 -8.36 -19.43 3.76
C VAL A 118 -8.88 -18.43 4.80
N TYR A 119 -9.69 -17.44 4.39
CA TYR A 119 -10.16 -16.38 5.30
C TYR A 119 -11.66 -16.43 5.58
N ARG A 120 -12.31 -17.58 5.36
CA ARG A 120 -13.76 -17.75 5.53
C ARG A 120 -14.30 -17.19 6.85
N HIS A 121 -13.62 -17.42 7.96
CA HIS A 121 -14.03 -16.92 9.28
C HIS A 121 -14.02 -15.39 9.36
N ALA A 122 -13.02 -14.73 8.76
CA ALA A 122 -12.96 -13.27 8.72
C ALA A 122 -14.10 -12.69 7.87
N LEU A 123 -14.45 -13.38 6.77
CA LEU A 123 -15.57 -12.97 5.91
C LEU A 123 -16.92 -13.14 6.59
N TRP A 124 -17.13 -14.19 7.38
CA TRP A 124 -18.38 -14.33 8.14
C TRP A 124 -18.55 -13.19 9.16
N SER A 125 -17.46 -12.79 9.83
CA SER A 125 -17.48 -11.60 10.69
C SER A 125 -17.87 -10.34 9.91
N ALA A 126 -17.32 -10.16 8.70
CA ALA A 126 -17.66 -9.05 7.82
C ALA A 126 -19.12 -9.10 7.32
N ASP A 127 -19.66 -10.29 7.06
CA ASP A 127 -21.05 -10.50 6.64
C ASP A 127 -22.04 -10.07 7.73
N LYS A 128 -21.74 -10.39 9.00
CA LYS A 128 -22.54 -9.91 10.13
C LYS A 128 -22.61 -8.38 10.18
N ILE A 129 -21.48 -7.71 9.98
CA ILE A 129 -21.42 -6.24 9.91
C ILE A 129 -22.21 -5.71 8.71
N ALA A 130 -22.20 -6.42 7.58
CA ALA A 130 -22.99 -6.06 6.41
C ALA A 130 -24.49 -6.17 6.68
N ALA A 131 -24.94 -7.23 7.36
CA ALA A 131 -26.32 -7.40 7.78
C ALA A 131 -26.79 -6.28 8.74
N GLU A 132 -25.97 -5.92 9.72
CA GLU A 132 -26.25 -4.80 10.64
C GLU A 132 -26.38 -3.46 9.89
N LYS A 133 -25.47 -3.18 8.95
CA LYS A 133 -25.56 -1.99 8.08
C LYS A 133 -26.82 -1.99 7.22
N PHE A 134 -27.22 -3.15 6.70
CA PHE A 134 -28.43 -3.28 5.90
C PHE A 134 -29.68 -3.01 6.74
N ASP A 135 -29.74 -3.52 7.97
CA ASP A 135 -30.81 -3.24 8.92
C ASP A 135 -30.92 -1.73 9.23
N HIS A 136 -29.79 -1.05 9.42
CA HIS A 136 -29.78 0.41 9.58
C HIS A 136 -30.33 1.16 8.36
N LEU A 137 -29.99 0.73 7.13
CA LEU A 137 -30.52 1.35 5.91
C LEU A 137 -32.04 1.17 5.81
N LEU A 138 -32.54 -0.02 6.14
CA LEU A 138 -33.98 -0.30 6.12
C LEU A 138 -34.73 0.54 7.17
N LYS A 139 -34.20 0.64 8.39
CA LYS A 139 -34.78 1.48 9.46
C LYS A 139 -34.83 2.96 9.06
N ASN A 140 -33.74 3.49 8.51
CA ASN A 140 -33.69 4.87 8.04
C ASN A 140 -34.65 5.14 6.87
N SER A 141 -34.88 4.14 6.00
CA SER A 141 -35.85 4.27 4.89
C SER A 141 -37.31 4.28 5.37
N ASN A 142 -37.61 3.57 6.46
CA ASN A 142 -38.94 3.59 7.05
C ASN A 142 -39.25 4.93 7.75
N GLU A 143 -38.25 5.62 8.31
CA GLU A 143 -38.42 6.95 8.90
C GLU A 143 -38.63 8.06 7.85
N LEU A 144 -38.19 7.89 6.59
CA LEU A 144 -38.52 8.81 5.50
C LEU A 144 -39.94 8.62 4.93
N SER A 145 -40.59 7.48 5.23
CA SER A 145 -41.90 7.14 4.68
C SER A 145 -43.10 7.55 5.55
N THR A 146 -42.86 8.03 6.78
CA THR A 146 -43.94 8.45 7.70
C THR A 146 -44.26 9.94 7.67
N ASP A 147 -43.59 10.75 6.84
CA ASP A 147 -43.92 12.18 6.69
C ASP A 147 -44.23 12.56 5.23
N CYS A 148 -45.36 12.07 4.72
CA CYS A 148 -46.10 12.72 3.65
C CYS A 148 -47.12 13.73 4.22
N ARG A 149 -46.69 14.65 5.09
CA ARG A 149 -47.44 15.88 5.35
C ARG A 149 -46.49 17.09 5.30
N PRO A 150 -46.67 18.04 4.37
CA PRO A 150 -45.98 19.31 4.51
C PRO A 150 -46.52 19.99 5.78
N ASN A 151 -45.71 20.05 6.84
CA ASN A 151 -46.05 20.81 8.05
C ASN A 151 -45.82 22.31 7.79
N PRO A 152 -46.87 23.16 7.75
CA PRO A 152 -46.72 24.56 7.45
C PRO A 152 -46.58 25.35 8.75
N GLN A 153 -45.54 25.12 9.56
CA GLN A 153 -45.20 26.01 10.68
C GLN A 153 -43.89 25.60 11.37
N LYS A 154 -42.78 26.20 10.93
CA LYS A 154 -41.67 26.67 11.79
C LYS A 154 -40.66 27.43 10.91
N ARG A 155 -41.00 28.68 10.57
CA ARG A 155 -39.97 29.68 10.26
C ARG A 155 -39.38 30.14 11.59
N SER A 156 -38.35 29.44 12.06
CA SER A 156 -37.38 30.05 12.95
C SER A 156 -36.42 30.82 12.05
N THR A 157 -36.50 32.14 12.08
CA THR A 157 -35.53 33.04 11.45
C THR A 157 -34.19 32.88 12.15
N MET A 158 -33.34 32.00 11.64
CA MET A 158 -31.90 32.04 11.89
C MET A 158 -31.27 32.97 10.85
N SER A 159 -30.94 34.19 11.30
CA SER A 159 -30.14 35.15 10.53
C SER A 159 -28.76 34.57 10.25
N ILE A 160 -28.54 34.04 9.06
CA ILE A 160 -27.21 33.67 8.57
C ILE A 160 -26.57 34.93 8.02
N LYS A 161 -25.63 35.50 8.78
CA LYS A 161 -24.67 36.48 8.24
C LYS A 161 -23.84 35.79 7.17
N MET A 162 -24.02 36.19 5.91
CA MET A 162 -23.08 35.89 4.84
C MET A 162 -21.75 36.58 5.16
N GLN A 163 -20.70 35.81 5.42
CA GLN A 163 -19.34 36.26 5.22
C GLN A 163 -18.82 35.60 3.95
N SER A 164 -18.78 36.39 2.88
CA SER A 164 -18.04 36.10 1.66
C SER A 164 -16.54 36.00 2.00
N LYS A 165 -15.97 34.81 1.87
CA LYS A 165 -14.54 34.64 1.65
C LYS A 165 -14.36 33.78 0.41
N ASP A 166 -14.18 34.47 -0.70
CA ASP A 166 -13.69 33.91 -1.95
C ASP A 166 -12.36 33.20 -1.70
N ILE A 167 -12.27 31.92 -2.10
CA ILE A 167 -11.00 31.20 -2.21
C ILE A 167 -11.00 30.46 -3.56
N PRO A 168 -10.03 30.75 -4.45
CA PRO A 168 -10.11 30.38 -5.86
C PRO A 168 -9.77 28.90 -6.12
N ILE A 169 -10.58 28.29 -6.99
CA ILE A 169 -10.36 26.97 -7.60
C ILE A 169 -9.18 27.09 -8.57
N LYS A 170 -8.02 26.52 -8.21
CA LYS A 170 -6.87 26.42 -9.11
C LYS A 170 -6.91 25.06 -9.81
N SER A 171 -7.54 25.03 -10.98
CA SER A 171 -7.49 23.94 -11.95
C SER A 171 -6.04 23.66 -12.32
N ARG A 172 -5.49 22.50 -11.94
CA ARG A 172 -4.23 22.00 -12.49
C ARG A 172 -4.54 20.86 -13.44
N GLU A 173 -4.54 21.19 -14.72
CA GLU A 173 -4.48 20.24 -15.83
C GLU A 173 -3.26 19.31 -15.67
N ILE A 174 -3.54 18.03 -15.87
CA ILE A 174 -2.55 16.96 -15.95
C ILE A 174 -1.99 16.99 -17.38
N ARG A 175 -0.79 17.56 -17.58
CA ARG A 175 -0.10 17.49 -18.87
C ARG A 175 0.71 16.20 -18.96
N LEU A 176 0.19 15.28 -19.77
CA LEU A 176 0.86 14.07 -20.23
C LEU A 176 2.13 14.46 -21.01
N TYR A 177 3.31 14.02 -20.57
CA TYR A 177 4.54 14.10 -21.36
C TYR A 177 4.73 12.80 -22.15
N ASN A 178 4.66 12.91 -23.47
CA ASN A 178 5.09 11.88 -24.40
C ASN A 178 5.78 12.55 -25.59
N LYS A 179 6.89 11.94 -26.04
CA LYS A 179 7.70 12.19 -27.25
C LYS A 179 8.91 13.14 -27.15
N SER A 180 10.10 12.53 -27.17
CA SER A 180 11.22 12.95 -28.01
C SER A 180 10.84 12.80 -29.51
N PRO A 181 11.37 13.63 -30.43
CA PRO A 181 12.63 13.29 -31.11
C PRO A 181 13.53 14.48 -31.55
N LEU A 182 14.83 14.18 -31.65
CA LEU A 182 15.83 14.64 -32.65
C LEU A 182 15.77 16.07 -33.20
N THR A 183 16.76 16.89 -32.80
CA THR A 183 17.47 17.91 -33.62
C THR A 183 18.70 18.29 -32.79
N GLY A 184 19.96 18.13 -33.20
CA GLY A 184 20.54 18.49 -34.49
C GLY A 184 21.05 19.93 -34.41
N PHE A 185 22.19 20.18 -33.74
CA PHE A 185 22.94 21.43 -33.89
C PHE A 185 24.44 21.15 -33.79
N LEU A 186 25.07 21.18 -34.96
CA LEU A 186 26.50 21.42 -35.17
C LEU A 186 26.86 22.79 -34.61
N LEU A 187 28.01 22.90 -33.96
CA LEU A 187 28.87 24.08 -34.04
C LEU A 187 30.30 23.66 -33.73
N SER A 188 31.06 23.46 -34.80
CA SER A 188 32.51 23.56 -34.82
C SER A 188 32.92 24.93 -34.30
N HIS A 189 33.96 24.97 -33.46
CA HIS A 189 34.95 26.03 -33.54
C HIS A 189 36.30 25.44 -33.15
N GLU A 190 37.13 25.26 -34.18
CA GLU A 190 38.58 25.21 -34.06
C GLU A 190 39.11 26.52 -33.46
N GLY A 191 40.19 26.40 -32.69
CA GLY A 191 41.36 27.23 -32.95
C GLY A 191 41.97 27.99 -31.77
N VAL A 192 43.30 27.81 -31.66
CA VAL A 192 44.32 28.80 -31.24
C VAL A 192 44.45 28.95 -29.71
N LEU A 193 45.54 28.61 -29.00
CA LEU A 193 46.97 28.39 -29.24
C LEU A 193 47.49 27.32 -28.27
#